data_AF-A0A833SST3-F1
#
_entry.id   AF-A0A833SST3-F1
#
_cell.length_a   1.000
_cell.length_b   1.000
_cell.length_c   1.000
_cell.angle_alpha   90.00
_cell.angle_beta   90.00
_cell.angle_gamma   90.00
#
_symmetry.space_group_name_H-M   'P 1'
#
loop_
_entity.id
_entity.type
_entity.pdbx_description
1 polymer ?
#
loop_
_entity_poly.entity_id
_entity_poly.type
_entity_poly.pdbx_seq_one_letter_code
_entity_poly.pdbx_strand_id
1 'polypeptide(L)'
;MLDAAGGNECSDEMLRLEIYQAFQKVFDQLEEDLAEYEREFVSAASASDAAGNIDAASFRIRGWNESEEELFFLDQLALVPPTVPLLKMKKHVKFHQHLRFFQEKRKDRLRAFKRKLDKLQSKASCRFRLSAEQEKERVRRLQELSEMQQQCEQRHQQVSQWRETKEAKKRIERQQREIEQLLETQRQREGEVQWKRRHDQQKYAKIAEENCTMEEEQRRERERALQSVANAERVQYRHDEVQVPQNRRVKHQELDQARLEEQRLVRLNELKETTPYAQIVTNIIPDPERTRQETAAFRANVEATQEGLPITETGLFPSHGYDCETLFKNARFKLGIALRNSGRNSSEYARQGLANVKACNVGAYRNHVAEPTKLW
;
A
#
# COMPACT_ATOMS: atom_id res chain seq x y z
N MET A 1 -9.72 46.20 -37.15
CA MET A 1 -10.10 44.92 -37.81
C MET A 1 -9.63 43.71 -37.02
N LEU A 2 -8.36 43.66 -36.58
CA LEU A 2 -7.93 42.62 -35.62
C LEU A 2 -8.76 42.62 -34.34
N ASP A 3 -9.07 43.80 -33.81
CA ASP A 3 -9.87 43.93 -32.58
C ASP A 3 -11.28 43.38 -32.76
N ALA A 4 -11.91 43.67 -33.91
CA ALA A 4 -13.21 43.13 -34.28
C ALA A 4 -13.20 41.61 -34.51
N ALA A 5 -12.02 41.01 -34.70
CA ALA A 5 -11.85 39.57 -34.80
C ALA A 5 -11.51 38.91 -33.44
N GLY A 6 -11.36 39.66 -32.35
CA GLY A 6 -10.97 39.15 -31.03
C GLY A 6 -9.47 39.15 -30.76
N GLY A 7 -8.68 39.89 -31.55
CA GLY A 7 -7.21 39.92 -31.43
C GLY A 7 -6.67 40.47 -30.10
N ASN A 8 -7.48 41.20 -29.34
CA ASN A 8 -7.08 41.75 -28.03
C ASN A 8 -7.09 40.70 -26.90
N GLU A 9 -7.84 39.61 -27.07
CA GLU A 9 -7.96 38.54 -26.07
C GLU A 9 -6.90 37.44 -26.26
N CYS A 10 -6.17 37.47 -27.38
CA CYS A 10 -5.15 36.49 -27.69
C CYS A 10 -3.79 36.97 -27.19
N SER A 11 -3.16 36.16 -26.32
CA SER A 11 -1.82 36.37 -25.79
C SER A 11 -0.70 35.99 -26.78
N ASP A 12 -1.04 35.29 -27.87
CA ASP A 12 -0.08 34.87 -28.90
C ASP A 12 0.19 36.00 -29.91
N GLU A 13 1.30 36.71 -29.68
CA GLU A 13 1.74 37.82 -30.55
C GLU A 13 2.08 37.35 -31.97
N MET A 14 2.61 36.13 -32.13
CA MET A 14 2.96 35.59 -33.45
C MET A 14 1.71 35.34 -34.27
N LEU A 15 0.68 34.74 -33.65
CA LEU A 15 -0.62 34.54 -34.29
C LEU A 15 -1.26 35.88 -34.70
N ARG A 16 -1.15 36.91 -33.86
CA ARG A 16 -1.64 38.27 -34.19
C ARG A 16 -0.93 38.84 -35.41
N LEU A 17 0.40 38.74 -35.46
CA LEU A 17 1.20 39.22 -36.59
C LEU A 17 0.89 38.46 -37.88
N GLU A 18 0.77 37.14 -37.84
CA GLU A 18 0.38 36.31 -38.99
C GLU A 18 -0.96 36.76 -39.58
N ILE A 19 -1.95 36.94 -38.71
CA ILE A 19 -3.30 37.34 -39.13
C ILE A 19 -3.28 38.77 -39.68
N TYR A 20 -2.53 39.69 -39.05
CA TYR A 20 -2.34 41.04 -39.57
C TYR A 20 -1.74 41.06 -40.97
N GLN A 21 -0.65 40.32 -41.19
CA GLN A 21 -0.03 40.20 -42.51
C GLN A 21 -0.98 39.58 -43.54
N ALA A 22 -1.82 38.63 -43.14
CA ALA A 22 -2.82 38.05 -44.02
C ALA A 22 -3.89 39.08 -44.44
N PHE A 23 -4.32 39.95 -43.53
CA PHE A 23 -5.21 41.07 -43.87
C PHE A 23 -4.53 42.04 -44.83
N GLN A 24 -3.31 42.47 -44.50
CA GLN A 24 -2.54 43.39 -45.32
C GLN A 24 -2.39 42.89 -46.76
N LYS A 25 -2.01 41.62 -46.95
CA LYS A 25 -1.92 41.01 -48.30
C LYS A 25 -3.21 41.08 -49.10
N VAL A 26 -4.38 40.95 -48.47
CA VAL A 26 -5.67 41.03 -49.17
C VAL A 26 -6.00 42.48 -49.55
N PHE A 27 -5.57 43.45 -48.75
CA PHE A 27 -5.66 44.88 -49.08
C PHE A 27 -4.71 45.25 -50.23
N ASP A 28 -3.44 44.85 -50.15
CA ASP A 28 -2.44 45.12 -51.19
C ASP A 28 -2.91 44.56 -52.55
N GLN A 29 -3.42 43.32 -52.57
CA GLN A 29 -4.00 42.71 -53.77
C GLN A 29 -5.18 43.50 -54.33
N LEU A 30 -6.05 44.07 -53.47
CA LEU A 30 -7.16 44.89 -53.96
C LEU A 30 -6.65 46.16 -54.62
N GLU A 31 -5.67 46.84 -54.01
CA GLU A 31 -5.09 48.06 -54.55
C GLU A 31 -4.40 47.80 -55.90
N GLU A 32 -3.62 46.72 -56.00
CA GLU A 32 -2.98 46.29 -57.25
C GLU A 32 -4.00 46.02 -58.36
N ASP A 33 -5.06 45.25 -58.08
CA ASP A 33 -6.09 44.92 -59.08
C ASP A 33 -6.87 46.15 -59.53
N LEU A 34 -7.18 47.08 -58.60
CA LEU A 34 -7.87 48.33 -58.95
C LEU A 34 -6.99 49.23 -59.83
N ALA A 35 -5.70 49.33 -59.51
CA ALA A 35 -4.73 50.07 -60.31
C ALA A 35 -4.51 49.43 -61.70
N GLU A 36 -4.56 48.10 -61.80
CA GLU A 36 -4.51 47.41 -63.08
C GLU A 36 -5.76 47.71 -63.94
N TYR A 37 -6.96 47.61 -63.36
CA TYR A 37 -8.19 47.95 -64.11
C TYR A 37 -8.23 49.41 -64.55
N GLU A 38 -7.70 50.33 -63.76
CA GLU A 38 -7.59 51.74 -64.15
C GLU A 38 -6.63 51.90 -65.34
N ARG A 39 -5.46 51.24 -65.30
CA ARG A 39 -4.53 51.23 -66.43
C ARG A 39 -5.13 50.59 -67.68
N GLU A 40 -5.84 49.47 -67.56
CA GLU A 40 -6.56 48.82 -68.67
C GLU A 40 -7.59 49.77 -69.28
N PHE A 41 -8.39 50.46 -68.45
CA PHE A 41 -9.39 51.42 -68.90
C PHE A 41 -8.75 52.60 -69.64
N VAL A 42 -7.70 53.21 -69.08
CA VAL A 42 -6.99 54.33 -69.71
C VAL A 42 -6.38 53.90 -71.04
N SER A 43 -5.78 52.71 -71.12
CA SER A 43 -5.25 52.14 -72.36
C SER A 43 -6.35 51.93 -73.41
N ALA A 44 -7.46 51.27 -73.03
CA ALA A 44 -8.58 51.03 -73.95
C ALA A 44 -9.28 52.32 -74.40
N ALA A 45 -9.43 53.30 -73.51
CA ALA A 45 -10.06 54.58 -73.81
C ALA A 45 -9.18 55.51 -74.67
N SER A 46 -7.86 55.33 -74.64
CA SER A 46 -6.89 56.12 -75.42
C SER A 46 -6.48 55.47 -76.75
N ALA A 47 -6.89 54.21 -77.00
CA ALA A 47 -6.60 53.52 -78.25
C ALA A 47 -7.20 54.25 -79.47
N SER A 48 -6.38 54.50 -80.49
CA SER A 48 -6.78 55.24 -81.69
C SER A 48 -7.73 54.45 -82.62
N ASP A 49 -7.97 53.16 -82.34
CA ASP A 49 -8.60 52.25 -83.29
C ASP A 49 -10.12 52.13 -83.09
N ALA A 50 -10.83 53.04 -83.75
CA ALA A 50 -12.27 52.94 -83.95
C ALA A 50 -12.72 53.47 -85.31
N ALA A 51 -11.84 53.47 -86.30
CA ALA A 51 -12.23 53.50 -87.70
C ALA A 51 -11.09 53.01 -88.59
N GLY A 52 -11.29 51.81 -89.16
CA GLY A 52 -10.67 51.43 -90.42
C GLY A 52 -10.10 50.02 -90.46
N ASN A 53 -10.95 48.99 -90.63
CA ASN A 53 -10.89 48.18 -91.86
C ASN A 53 -12.12 47.26 -92.01
N ILE A 54 -12.53 47.05 -93.27
CA ILE A 54 -13.79 46.42 -93.72
C ILE A 54 -13.71 44.88 -93.74
N ASP A 55 -12.54 44.28 -93.53
CA ASP A 55 -12.33 42.84 -93.77
C ASP A 55 -12.41 41.94 -92.51
N ALA A 56 -12.67 42.49 -91.32
CA ALA A 56 -12.88 41.69 -90.11
C ALA A 56 -14.36 41.33 -89.84
N ALA A 57 -15.29 41.88 -90.63
CA ALA A 57 -16.75 41.68 -90.46
C ALA A 57 -17.31 40.45 -91.20
N SER A 58 -16.46 39.65 -91.82
CA SER A 58 -16.86 38.37 -92.41
C SER A 58 -16.33 37.22 -91.56
N PHE A 59 -17.02 36.85 -90.48
CA PHE A 59 -17.27 35.44 -90.14
C PHE A 59 -18.29 35.28 -88.99
N ARG A 60 -19.50 34.85 -89.38
CA ARG A 60 -20.54 34.05 -88.70
C ARG A 60 -20.34 33.74 -87.20
N ILE A 61 -21.40 33.94 -86.41
CA ILE A 61 -22.18 32.89 -85.71
C ILE A 61 -23.45 33.53 -85.11
N ARG A 62 -24.58 32.83 -85.23
CA ARG A 62 -25.92 33.19 -84.77
C ARG A 62 -25.98 33.50 -83.27
N GLY A 63 -26.54 34.64 -82.95
CA GLY A 63 -26.90 35.13 -81.62
C GLY A 63 -26.96 36.64 -81.73
N TRP A 64 -28.00 37.28 -81.20
CA TRP A 64 -28.07 38.75 -81.16
C TRP A 64 -26.80 39.26 -80.49
N ASN A 65 -25.92 39.91 -81.27
CA ASN A 65 -24.61 40.36 -80.82
C ASN A 65 -24.67 41.84 -80.48
N GLU A 66 -23.93 42.27 -79.46
CA GLU A 66 -23.79 43.68 -78.99
C GLU A 66 -23.47 44.68 -80.13
N SER A 67 -22.91 44.20 -81.24
CA SER A 67 -22.64 44.97 -82.45
C SER A 67 -23.90 45.40 -83.24
N GLU A 68 -25.03 44.70 -83.10
CA GLU A 68 -26.32 45.09 -83.68
C GLU A 68 -26.98 46.23 -82.88
N GLU A 69 -26.79 46.27 -81.56
CA GLU A 69 -27.20 47.41 -80.72
C GLU A 69 -26.37 48.65 -81.04
N GLU A 70 -25.04 48.53 -81.21
CA GLU A 70 -24.18 49.66 -81.59
C GLU A 70 -24.59 50.32 -82.91
N LEU A 71 -24.90 49.52 -83.93
CA LEU A 71 -25.34 50.02 -85.23
C LEU A 71 -26.70 50.73 -85.13
N PHE A 72 -27.64 50.15 -84.38
CA PHE A 72 -28.96 50.76 -84.17
C PHE A 72 -28.88 52.08 -83.38
N PHE A 73 -28.08 52.14 -82.32
CA PHE A 73 -27.87 53.36 -81.54
C PHE A 73 -27.12 54.44 -82.33
N LEU A 74 -26.13 54.06 -83.15
CA LEU A 74 -25.42 55.01 -84.01
C LEU A 74 -26.31 55.57 -85.12
N ASP A 75 -27.18 54.76 -85.71
CA ASP A 75 -28.16 55.20 -86.71
C ASP A 75 -29.22 56.13 -86.10
N GLN A 76 -29.70 55.84 -84.88
CA GLN A 76 -30.60 56.75 -84.16
C GLN A 76 -29.92 58.04 -83.73
N LEU A 77 -28.67 57.98 -83.26
CA LEU A 77 -27.92 59.16 -82.85
C LEU A 77 -27.51 60.00 -84.06
N ALA A 78 -27.23 59.43 -85.23
CA ALA A 78 -26.89 60.18 -86.44
C ALA A 78 -28.05 61.07 -86.93
N LEU A 79 -29.29 60.75 -86.53
CA LEU A 79 -30.48 61.53 -86.83
C LEU A 79 -30.68 62.74 -85.90
N VAL A 80 -29.91 62.87 -84.79
CA VAL A 80 -30.16 63.87 -83.74
C VAL A 80 -29.26 65.11 -83.82
N PRO A 81 -27.92 65.02 -84.02
CA PRO A 81 -27.06 66.17 -84.29
C PRO A 81 -26.40 66.07 -85.69
N PRO A 82 -26.87 66.83 -86.69
CA PRO A 82 -26.34 66.77 -88.07
C PRO A 82 -24.90 67.29 -88.23
N THR A 83 -24.28 67.82 -87.16
CA THR A 83 -22.97 68.50 -87.20
C THR A 83 -21.81 67.71 -86.60
N VAL A 84 -22.05 66.55 -85.97
CA VAL A 84 -20.98 65.75 -85.34
C VAL A 84 -20.52 64.63 -86.27
N PRO A 85 -19.22 64.52 -86.62
CA PRO A 85 -18.72 63.42 -87.42
C PRO A 85 -18.96 62.05 -86.76
N LEU A 86 -19.44 61.07 -87.52
CA LEU A 86 -19.68 59.68 -87.10
C LEU A 86 -18.49 59.07 -86.33
N LEU A 87 -17.26 59.42 -86.70
CA LEU A 87 -16.04 58.99 -86.02
C LEU A 87 -16.00 59.43 -84.54
N LYS A 88 -16.43 60.66 -84.23
CA LYS A 88 -16.48 61.17 -82.85
C LYS A 88 -17.57 60.45 -82.06
N MET A 89 -18.69 60.13 -82.69
CA MET A 89 -19.79 59.39 -82.07
C MET A 89 -19.38 57.95 -81.73
N LYS A 90 -18.70 57.24 -82.65
CA LYS A 90 -18.12 55.91 -82.39
C LYS A 90 -17.12 55.92 -81.24
N LYS A 91 -16.22 56.92 -81.20
CA LYS A 91 -15.27 57.09 -80.08
C LYS A 91 -15.99 57.32 -78.74
N HIS A 92 -17.06 58.11 -78.74
CA HIS A 92 -17.86 58.39 -77.55
C HIS A 92 -18.61 57.14 -77.04
N VAL A 93 -19.25 56.38 -77.94
CA VAL A 93 -19.94 55.13 -77.59
C VAL A 93 -18.95 54.13 -76.99
N LYS A 94 -17.80 53.90 -77.65
CA LYS A 94 -16.75 53.01 -77.14
C LYS A 94 -16.20 53.44 -75.78
N PHE A 95 -15.95 54.74 -75.59
CA PHE A 95 -15.52 55.27 -74.30
C PHE A 95 -16.54 54.94 -73.19
N HIS A 96 -17.83 55.15 -73.44
CA HIS A 96 -18.88 54.85 -72.46
C HIS A 96 -19.06 53.35 -72.19
N GLN A 97 -18.88 52.50 -73.21
CA GLN A 97 -18.85 51.05 -73.03
C GLN A 97 -17.68 50.63 -72.14
N HIS A 98 -16.45 51.07 -72.45
CA HIS A 98 -15.28 50.78 -71.63
C HIS A 98 -15.43 51.32 -70.19
N LEU A 99 -16.05 52.50 -70.03
CA LEU A 99 -16.34 53.07 -68.72
C LEU A 99 -17.33 52.21 -67.94
N ARG A 100 -18.40 51.71 -68.59
CA ARG A 100 -19.36 50.80 -67.98
C ARG A 100 -18.69 49.49 -67.56
N PHE A 101 -17.93 48.85 -68.45
CA PHE A 101 -17.19 47.62 -68.13
C PHE A 101 -16.20 47.81 -66.99
N PHE A 102 -15.46 48.93 -66.97
CA PHE A 102 -14.57 49.27 -65.86
C PHE A 102 -15.32 49.41 -64.53
N GLN A 103 -16.45 50.11 -64.52
CA GLN A 103 -17.27 50.26 -63.32
C GLN A 103 -17.84 48.93 -62.83
N GLU A 104 -18.26 48.05 -63.74
CA GLU A 104 -18.75 46.71 -63.41
C GLU A 104 -17.61 45.83 -62.83
N LYS A 105 -16.45 45.76 -63.50
CA LYS A 105 -15.25 45.05 -63.00
C LYS A 105 -14.85 45.55 -61.60
N ARG A 106 -14.82 46.86 -61.39
CA ARG A 106 -14.50 47.48 -60.09
C ARG A 106 -15.52 47.08 -59.02
N LYS A 107 -16.82 47.15 -59.32
CA LYS A 107 -17.88 46.72 -58.38
C LYS A 107 -17.75 45.25 -58.02
N ASP A 108 -17.52 44.38 -59.00
CA ASP A 108 -17.38 42.95 -58.76
C ASP A 108 -16.13 42.61 -57.96
N ARG A 109 -15.01 43.30 -58.21
CA ARG A 109 -13.79 43.14 -57.42
C ARG A 109 -13.97 43.58 -55.98
N LEU A 110 -14.65 44.70 -55.73
CA LEU A 110 -14.98 45.15 -54.37
C LEU A 110 -15.90 44.16 -53.64
N ARG A 111 -16.89 43.56 -54.33
CA ARG A 111 -17.72 42.49 -53.76
C ARG A 111 -16.89 41.24 -53.44
N ALA A 112 -16.00 40.82 -54.34
CA ALA A 112 -15.12 39.68 -54.13
C ALA A 112 -14.15 39.92 -52.94
N PHE A 113 -13.60 41.13 -52.83
CA PHE A 113 -12.78 41.56 -51.71
C PHE A 113 -13.55 41.49 -50.40
N LYS A 114 -14.78 42.04 -50.33
CA LYS A 114 -15.61 41.96 -49.12
C LYS A 114 -15.84 40.50 -48.69
N ARG A 115 -16.17 39.61 -49.64
CA ARG A 115 -16.31 38.17 -49.35
C ARG A 115 -15.01 37.53 -48.84
N LYS A 116 -13.85 37.90 -49.40
CA LYS A 116 -12.54 37.42 -48.92
C LYS A 116 -12.26 37.93 -47.50
N LEU A 117 -12.59 39.20 -47.23
CA LEU A 117 -12.39 39.84 -45.93
C LEU A 117 -13.26 39.18 -44.85
N ASP A 118 -14.54 38.95 -45.12
CA ASP A 118 -15.46 38.27 -44.20
C ASP A 118 -14.98 36.83 -43.88
N LYS A 119 -14.50 36.11 -44.90
CA LYS A 119 -13.89 34.77 -44.73
C LYS A 119 -12.60 34.82 -43.90
N LEU A 120 -11.76 35.82 -44.13
CA LEU A 120 -10.53 35.97 -43.37
C LEU A 120 -10.82 36.37 -41.91
N GLN A 121 -11.78 37.24 -41.68
CA GLN A 121 -12.24 37.65 -40.35
C GLN A 121 -12.81 36.46 -39.57
N SER A 122 -13.74 35.70 -40.15
CA SER A 122 -14.27 34.49 -39.52
C SER A 122 -13.18 33.45 -39.20
N LYS A 123 -12.23 33.25 -40.12
CA LYS A 123 -11.08 32.35 -39.89
C LYS A 123 -10.17 32.87 -38.76
N ALA A 124 -9.88 34.16 -38.75
CA ALA A 124 -9.10 34.82 -37.71
C ALA A 124 -9.77 34.68 -36.33
N SER A 125 -11.07 34.99 -36.22
CA SER A 125 -11.83 34.81 -34.98
C SER A 125 -11.84 33.38 -34.48
N CYS A 126 -11.97 32.40 -35.38
CA CYS A 126 -11.88 31.00 -35.01
C CYS A 126 -10.50 30.64 -34.44
N ARG A 127 -9.41 31.09 -35.08
CA ARG A 127 -8.03 30.86 -34.62
C ARG A 127 -7.77 31.54 -33.26
N PHE A 128 -8.19 32.79 -33.10
CA PHE A 128 -8.04 33.51 -31.83
C PHE A 128 -8.79 32.83 -30.69
N ARG A 129 -10.04 32.40 -30.92
CA ARG A 129 -10.80 31.64 -29.92
C ARG A 129 -10.09 30.35 -29.52
N LEU A 130 -9.61 29.58 -30.50
CA LEU A 130 -8.90 28.33 -30.24
C LEU A 130 -7.62 28.57 -29.42
N SER A 131 -6.84 29.60 -29.77
CA SER A 131 -5.64 29.99 -29.02
C SER A 131 -5.98 30.40 -27.58
N ALA A 132 -7.04 31.19 -27.38
CA ALA A 132 -7.50 31.58 -26.05
C ALA A 132 -7.98 30.39 -25.21
N GLU A 133 -8.65 29.41 -25.82
CA GLU A 133 -9.07 28.16 -25.15
C GLU A 133 -7.85 27.32 -24.73
N GLN A 134 -6.86 27.17 -25.63
CA GLN A 134 -5.62 26.45 -25.32
C GLN A 134 -4.85 27.11 -24.17
N GLU A 135 -4.77 28.44 -24.14
CA GLU A 135 -4.10 29.15 -23.05
C GLU A 135 -4.86 28.99 -21.72
N LYS A 136 -6.20 29.05 -21.73
CA LYS A 136 -7.02 28.76 -20.55
C LYS A 136 -6.78 27.34 -20.03
N GLU A 137 -6.72 26.35 -20.92
CA GLU A 137 -6.39 24.97 -20.52
C GLU A 137 -4.99 24.84 -19.95
N ARG A 138 -3.99 25.51 -20.55
CA ARG A 138 -2.62 25.53 -20.05
C ARG A 138 -2.55 26.09 -18.63
N VAL A 139 -3.22 27.22 -18.40
CA VAL A 139 -3.30 27.84 -17.07
C VAL A 139 -3.97 26.91 -16.05
N ARG A 140 -5.09 26.25 -16.42
CA ARG A 140 -5.75 25.27 -15.55
C ARG A 140 -4.84 24.12 -15.17
N ARG A 141 -4.13 23.52 -16.14
CA ARG A 141 -3.17 22.44 -15.87
C ARG A 141 -2.04 22.88 -14.95
N LEU A 142 -1.54 24.11 -15.11
CA LEU A 142 -0.52 24.65 -14.21
C LEU A 142 -1.04 24.85 -12.79
N GLN A 143 -2.30 25.29 -12.63
CA GLN A 143 -2.95 25.39 -11.33
C GLN A 143 -3.10 24.01 -10.67
N GLU A 144 -3.60 23.02 -11.40
CA GLU A 144 -3.72 21.63 -10.92
C GLU A 144 -2.37 21.05 -10.48
N LEU A 145 -1.30 21.28 -11.27
CA LEU A 145 0.05 20.85 -10.89
C LEU A 145 0.56 21.55 -9.62
N SER A 146 0.31 22.85 -9.49
CA SER A 146 0.66 23.62 -8.29
C SER A 146 -0.07 23.10 -7.05
N GLU A 147 -1.38 22.82 -7.16
CA GLU A 147 -2.16 22.24 -6.07
C GLU A 147 -1.65 20.85 -5.67
N MET A 148 -1.37 20.00 -6.65
CA MET A 148 -0.79 18.67 -6.41
C MET A 148 0.59 18.75 -5.73
N GLN A 149 1.41 19.73 -6.12
CA GLN A 149 2.70 19.96 -5.47
C GLN A 149 2.51 20.38 -4.01
N GLN A 150 1.61 21.33 -3.73
CA GLN A 150 1.30 21.75 -2.36
C GLN A 150 0.79 20.59 -1.50
N GLN A 151 -0.09 19.73 -2.04
CA GLN A 151 -0.56 18.54 -1.35
C GLN A 151 0.58 17.56 -1.05
N CYS A 152 1.49 17.36 -2.00
CA CYS A 152 2.69 16.55 -1.78
C CYS A 152 3.55 17.13 -0.66
N GLU A 153 3.80 18.43 -0.64
CA GLU A 153 4.58 19.10 0.40
C GLU A 153 3.90 18.98 1.78
N GLN A 154 2.59 19.19 1.86
CA GLN A 154 1.82 19.01 3.09
C GLN A 154 1.92 17.57 3.63
N ARG A 155 1.78 16.57 2.75
CA ARG A 155 1.94 15.15 3.15
C ARG A 155 3.36 14.85 3.62
N HIS A 156 4.39 15.39 2.96
CA HIS A 156 5.77 15.25 3.41
C HIS A 156 5.98 15.85 4.81
N GLN A 157 5.41 17.03 5.08
CA GLN A 157 5.47 17.65 6.40
C GLN A 157 4.77 16.79 7.46
N GLN A 158 3.57 16.28 7.18
CA GLN A 158 2.86 15.37 8.08
C GLN A 158 3.65 14.10 8.38
N VAL A 159 4.28 13.50 7.36
CA VAL A 159 5.14 12.33 7.52
C VAL A 159 6.38 12.67 8.36
N SER A 160 6.99 13.85 8.17
CA SER A 160 8.13 14.31 8.99
C SER A 160 7.74 14.45 10.45
N GLN A 161 6.65 15.16 10.74
CA GLN A 161 6.11 15.32 12.09
C GLN A 161 5.78 13.96 12.72
N TRP A 162 5.19 13.04 11.95
CA TRP A 162 4.93 11.69 12.43
C TRP A 162 6.21 10.90 12.73
N ARG A 163 7.26 11.06 11.92
CA ARG A 163 8.57 10.43 12.19
C ARG A 163 9.19 10.97 13.46
N GLU A 164 9.22 12.30 13.62
CA GLU A 164 9.75 12.96 14.82
C GLU A 164 8.99 12.54 16.09
N THR A 165 7.66 12.54 16.04
CA THR A 165 6.84 12.09 17.19
C THR A 165 7.05 10.61 17.49
N LYS A 166 7.20 9.76 16.47
CA LYS A 166 7.50 8.33 16.66
C LYS A 166 8.89 8.11 17.24
N GLU A 167 9.89 8.87 16.81
CA GLU A 167 11.24 8.82 17.36
C GLU A 167 11.26 9.30 18.82
N ALA A 168 10.56 10.39 19.13
CA ALA A 168 10.40 10.88 20.49
C ALA A 168 9.75 9.84 21.40
N LYS A 169 8.65 9.20 20.96
CA LYS A 169 8.01 8.10 21.70
C LYS A 169 8.97 6.94 21.97
N LYS A 170 9.74 6.52 20.96
CA LYS A 170 10.76 5.47 21.13
C LYS A 170 11.86 5.85 22.13
N ARG A 171 12.27 7.12 22.15
CA ARG A 171 13.25 7.62 23.15
C ARG A 171 12.68 7.55 24.55
N ILE A 172 11.44 7.99 24.74
CA ILE A 172 10.73 7.91 26.03
C ILE A 172 10.58 6.45 26.48
N GLU A 173 10.16 5.54 25.59
CA GLU A 173 10.04 4.12 25.92
C GLU A 173 11.38 3.49 26.33
N ARG A 174 12.50 3.88 25.70
CA ARG A 174 13.83 3.42 26.11
C ARG A 174 14.20 3.93 27.50
N GLN A 175 14.00 5.22 27.76
CA GLN A 175 14.25 5.82 29.06
C GLN A 175 13.39 5.16 30.16
N GLN A 176 12.11 4.87 29.87
CA GLN A 176 11.24 4.15 30.81
C GLN A 176 11.76 2.74 31.13
N ARG A 177 12.21 1.99 30.12
CA ARG A 177 12.81 0.66 30.35
C ARG A 177 14.11 0.73 31.15
N GLU A 178 14.95 1.74 30.88
CA GLU A 178 16.17 1.96 31.65
C GLU A 178 15.84 2.27 33.13
N ILE A 179 14.84 3.12 33.39
CA ILE A 179 14.36 3.41 34.75
C ILE A 179 13.79 2.15 35.42
N GLU A 180 12.98 1.35 34.72
CA GLU A 180 12.44 0.09 35.25
C GLU A 180 13.54 -0.91 35.59
N GLN A 181 14.56 -1.05 34.75
CA GLN A 181 15.73 -1.89 35.03
C GLN A 181 16.52 -1.39 36.25
N LEU A 182 16.70 -0.07 36.39
CA LEU A 182 17.34 0.50 37.56
C LEU A 182 16.53 0.25 38.84
N LEU A 183 15.20 0.40 38.78
CA LEU A 183 14.32 0.10 39.92
C LEU A 183 14.31 -1.38 40.28
N GLU A 184 14.30 -2.28 39.30
CA GLU A 184 14.32 -3.73 39.53
C GLU A 184 15.65 -4.18 40.11
N THR A 185 16.78 -3.68 39.58
CA THR A 185 18.10 -3.94 40.15
C THR A 185 18.23 -3.38 41.56
N GLN A 186 17.64 -2.22 41.85
CA GLN A 186 17.56 -1.69 43.21
C GLN A 186 16.73 -2.61 44.12
N ARG A 187 15.54 -3.06 43.69
CA ARG A 187 14.71 -4.01 44.45
C ARG A 187 15.42 -5.34 44.72
N GLN A 188 16.15 -5.87 43.74
CA GLN A 188 16.94 -7.08 43.91
C GLN A 188 18.02 -6.89 44.98
N ARG A 189 18.76 -5.77 44.93
CA ARG A 189 19.76 -5.43 45.96
C ARG A 189 19.13 -5.27 47.34
N GLU A 190 18.00 -4.59 47.45
CA GLU A 190 17.26 -4.43 48.70
C GLU A 190 16.77 -5.79 49.22
N GLY A 191 16.25 -6.64 48.35
CA GLY A 191 15.83 -8.01 48.64
C GLY A 191 16.98 -8.90 49.12
N GLU A 192 18.14 -8.83 48.47
CA GLU A 192 19.36 -9.53 48.90
C GLU A 192 19.83 -9.08 50.27
N VAL A 193 19.82 -7.77 50.54
CA VAL A 193 20.19 -7.22 51.85
C VAL A 193 19.20 -7.68 52.91
N GLN A 194 17.89 -7.66 52.62
CA GLN A 194 16.88 -8.18 53.54
C GLN A 194 17.02 -9.68 53.78
N TRP A 195 17.30 -10.46 52.73
CA TRP A 195 17.54 -11.90 52.84
C TRP A 195 18.77 -12.20 53.70
N LYS A 196 19.89 -11.51 53.46
CA LYS A 196 21.11 -11.62 54.29
C LYS A 196 20.81 -11.30 55.75
N ARG A 197 20.09 -10.20 56.03
CA ARG A 197 19.66 -9.84 57.39
C ARG A 197 18.83 -10.93 58.05
N ARG A 198 17.83 -11.51 57.36
CA ARG A 198 17.01 -12.61 57.90
C ARG A 198 17.84 -13.86 58.15
N HIS A 199 18.73 -14.20 57.22
CA HIS A 199 19.60 -15.36 57.33
C HIS A 199 20.59 -15.22 58.50
N ASP A 200 21.18 -14.03 58.67
CA ASP A 200 22.06 -13.74 59.80
C ASP A 200 21.29 -13.77 61.12
N GLN A 201 20.09 -13.18 61.20
CA GLN A 201 19.19 -13.29 62.36
C GLN A 201 18.88 -14.75 62.69
N GLN A 202 18.59 -15.58 61.68
CA GLN A 202 18.32 -17.01 61.88
C GLN A 202 19.56 -17.77 62.36
N LYS A 203 20.76 -17.42 61.87
CA LYS A 203 22.02 -17.98 62.38
C LYS A 203 22.24 -17.61 63.85
N TYR A 204 22.06 -16.35 64.23
CA TYR A 204 22.19 -15.93 65.63
C TYR A 204 21.15 -16.60 66.52
N ALA A 205 19.91 -16.78 66.04
CA ALA A 205 18.88 -17.51 66.77
C ALA A 205 19.26 -18.99 66.97
N LYS A 206 19.78 -19.67 65.93
CA LYS A 206 20.28 -21.05 66.05
C LYS A 206 21.45 -21.17 67.02
N ILE A 207 22.42 -20.27 66.97
CA ILE A 207 23.54 -20.27 67.92
C ILE A 207 23.03 -20.05 69.36
N ALA A 208 22.03 -19.19 69.56
CA ALA A 208 21.41 -19.00 70.86
C ALA A 208 20.66 -20.25 71.34
N GLU A 209 19.88 -20.90 70.47
CA GLU A 209 19.22 -22.18 70.76
C GLU A 209 20.23 -23.28 71.09
N GLU A 210 21.28 -23.44 70.27
CA GLU A 210 22.36 -24.40 70.51
C GLU A 210 23.04 -24.15 71.85
N ASN A 211 23.37 -22.90 72.19
CA ASN A 211 23.94 -22.55 73.49
C ASN A 211 22.99 -22.88 74.65
N CYS A 212 21.69 -22.59 74.52
CA CYS A 212 20.69 -22.99 75.53
C CYS A 212 20.61 -24.51 75.67
N THR A 213 20.59 -25.27 74.57
CA THR A 213 20.56 -26.73 74.62
C THR A 213 21.84 -27.32 75.21
N MET A 214 23.01 -26.73 74.90
CA MET A 214 24.29 -27.12 75.47
C MET A 214 24.36 -26.82 76.97
N GLU A 215 23.82 -25.69 77.42
CA GLU A 215 23.71 -25.37 78.85
C GLU A 215 22.76 -26.32 79.57
N GLU A 216 21.62 -26.66 78.97
CA GLU A 216 20.69 -27.66 79.51
C GLU A 216 21.31 -29.06 79.55
N GLU A 217 22.04 -29.47 78.50
CA GLU A 217 22.72 -30.76 78.46
C GLU A 217 23.84 -30.84 79.49
N GLN A 218 24.65 -29.78 79.64
CA GLN A 218 25.64 -29.69 80.70
C GLN A 218 25.00 -29.77 82.10
N ARG A 219 23.82 -29.16 82.28
CA ARG A 219 23.08 -29.28 83.54
C ARG A 219 22.59 -30.71 83.78
N ARG A 220 22.03 -31.36 82.76
CA ARG A 220 21.59 -32.76 82.82
C ARG A 220 22.75 -33.72 83.02
N GLU A 221 23.94 -33.45 82.48
CA GLU A 221 25.14 -34.24 82.71
C GLU A 221 25.66 -34.09 84.13
N ARG A 222 25.67 -32.89 84.70
CA ARG A 222 26.00 -32.67 86.11
C ARG A 222 25.02 -33.39 87.04
N GLU A 223 23.73 -33.34 86.74
CA GLU A 223 22.70 -34.08 87.46
C GLU A 223 22.88 -35.61 87.31
N ARG A 224 23.20 -36.11 86.11
CA ARG A 224 23.51 -37.53 85.87
C ARG A 224 24.79 -37.97 86.57
N ALA A 225 25.83 -37.16 86.63
CA ALA A 225 27.05 -37.47 87.35
C ALA A 225 26.79 -37.61 88.85
N LEU A 226 26.01 -36.70 89.44
CA LEU A 226 25.56 -36.78 90.84
C LEU A 226 24.72 -38.04 91.09
N GLN A 227 23.78 -38.35 90.18
CA GLN A 227 22.97 -39.57 90.28
C GLN A 227 23.76 -40.85 90.04
N SER A 228 24.78 -40.83 89.19
CA SER A 228 25.63 -41.99 88.90
C SER A 228 26.46 -42.42 90.10
N VAL A 229 26.92 -41.48 90.93
CA VAL A 229 27.57 -41.80 92.21
C VAL A 229 26.58 -42.49 93.16
N ALA A 230 25.38 -41.93 93.33
CA ALA A 230 24.33 -42.53 94.16
C ALA A 230 23.79 -43.87 93.62
N ASN A 231 23.79 -44.07 92.29
CA ASN A 231 23.38 -45.32 91.67
C ASN A 231 24.49 -46.38 91.72
N ALA A 232 25.77 -46.01 91.60
CA ALA A 232 26.87 -46.96 91.78
C ALA A 232 26.83 -47.62 93.17
N GLU A 233 26.50 -46.83 94.20
CA GLU A 233 26.28 -47.32 95.57
C GLU A 233 25.04 -48.24 95.69
N ARG A 234 23.92 -47.90 95.02
CA ARG A 234 22.72 -48.76 94.99
C ARG A 234 22.90 -50.03 94.17
N VAL A 235 23.72 -50.00 93.12
CA VAL A 235 23.98 -51.15 92.24
C VAL A 235 24.87 -52.17 92.94
N GLN A 236 25.85 -51.74 93.76
CA GLN A 236 26.59 -52.67 94.62
C GLN A 236 25.67 -53.40 95.61
N TYR A 237 24.68 -52.72 96.19
CA TYR A 237 23.70 -53.36 97.08
C TYR A 237 22.73 -54.33 96.36
N ARG A 238 22.32 -54.02 95.12
CA ARG A 238 21.39 -54.86 94.34
C ARG A 238 22.07 -56.03 93.61
N HIS A 239 23.37 -55.93 93.34
CA HIS A 239 24.16 -57.01 92.74
C HIS A 239 24.26 -58.21 93.69
N ASP A 240 24.24 -57.97 95.01
CA ASP A 240 24.38 -59.00 96.03
C ASP A 240 23.05 -59.69 96.45
N GLU A 241 21.87 -59.09 96.20
CA GLU A 241 20.58 -59.69 96.62
C GLU A 241 19.65 -60.21 95.49
N VAL A 242 19.84 -59.86 94.21
CA VAL A 242 18.77 -60.06 93.18
C VAL A 242 19.26 -60.68 91.86
N GLN A 243 20.28 -61.55 91.87
CA GLN A 243 20.73 -62.24 90.63
C GLN A 243 20.06 -63.58 90.30
N VAL A 244 19.13 -64.09 91.12
CA VAL A 244 18.49 -65.41 90.86
C VAL A 244 17.08 -65.37 90.22
N PRO A 245 16.19 -64.36 90.39
CA PRO A 245 14.85 -64.42 89.78
C PRO A 245 14.70 -63.77 88.39
N GLN A 246 15.61 -62.88 87.96
CA GLN A 246 15.41 -62.04 86.77
C GLN A 246 15.61 -62.79 85.43
N ASN A 247 16.46 -63.83 85.42
CA ASN A 247 16.76 -64.63 84.22
C ASN A 247 15.62 -65.56 83.78
N ARG A 248 14.55 -65.72 84.57
CA ARG A 248 13.36 -66.50 84.19
C ARG A 248 12.26 -65.67 83.50
N ARG A 249 12.24 -64.34 83.66
CA ARG A 249 11.21 -63.47 83.04
C ARG A 249 11.52 -63.11 81.58
N VAL A 250 12.80 -63.00 81.22
CA VAL A 250 13.24 -62.67 79.85
C VAL A 250 12.92 -63.81 78.87
N LYS A 251 13.11 -65.07 79.28
CA LYS A 251 12.82 -66.25 78.44
C LYS A 251 11.33 -66.47 78.14
N HIS A 252 10.42 -66.02 79.01
CA HIS A 252 8.97 -66.14 78.75
C HIS A 252 8.45 -65.08 77.78
N GLN A 253 9.03 -63.87 77.80
CA GLN A 253 8.64 -62.80 76.88
C GLN A 253 9.09 -63.06 75.44
N GLU A 254 10.23 -63.72 75.23
CA GLU A 254 10.71 -64.10 73.90
C GLU A 254 9.84 -65.21 73.25
N LEU A 255 9.29 -66.12 74.05
CA LEU A 255 8.38 -67.18 73.56
C LEU A 255 6.99 -66.66 73.18
N ASP A 256 6.48 -65.65 73.87
CA ASP A 256 5.19 -65.03 73.56
C ASP A 256 5.24 -64.15 72.30
N GLN A 257 6.39 -63.50 72.03
CA GLN A 257 6.58 -62.70 70.81
C GLN A 257 6.67 -63.59 69.55
N ALA A 258 7.35 -64.73 69.62
CA ALA A 258 7.44 -65.67 68.49
C ALA A 258 6.05 -66.23 68.09
N ARG A 259 5.17 -66.50 69.06
CA ARG A 259 3.80 -67.00 68.80
C ARG A 259 2.90 -65.95 68.14
N LEU A 260 3.07 -64.67 68.45
CA LEU A 260 2.31 -63.59 67.83
C LEU A 260 2.72 -63.34 66.37
N GLU A 261 4.00 -63.53 66.03
CA GLU A 261 4.49 -63.40 64.66
C GLU A 261 4.01 -64.55 63.74
N GLU A 262 3.96 -65.78 64.26
CA GLU A 262 3.40 -66.92 63.53
C GLU A 262 1.90 -66.72 63.23
N GLN A 263 1.11 -66.22 64.20
CA GLN A 263 -0.32 -65.93 64.00
C GLN A 263 -0.56 -64.82 62.96
N ARG A 264 0.34 -63.83 62.87
CA ARG A 264 0.27 -62.75 61.89
C ARG A 264 0.49 -63.25 60.46
N LEU A 265 1.45 -64.16 60.27
CA LEU A 265 1.76 -64.73 58.95
C LEU A 265 0.64 -65.63 58.43
N VAL A 266 -0.01 -66.40 59.31
CA VAL A 266 -1.17 -67.22 58.95
C VAL A 266 -2.34 -66.35 58.49
N ARG A 267 -2.66 -65.27 59.24
CA ARG A 267 -3.72 -64.31 58.85
C ARG A 267 -3.46 -63.62 57.52
N LEU A 268 -2.21 -63.30 57.22
CA LEU A 268 -1.84 -62.63 55.96
C LEU A 268 -2.06 -63.56 54.75
N ASN A 269 -1.78 -64.85 54.89
CA ASN A 269 -2.02 -65.85 53.85
C ASN A 269 -3.52 -66.16 53.67
N GLU A 270 -4.31 -66.20 54.74
CA GLU A 270 -5.78 -66.34 54.65
C GLU A 270 -6.43 -65.15 53.92
N LEU A 271 -5.93 -63.92 54.13
CA LEU A 271 -6.39 -62.72 53.42
C LEU A 271 -6.10 -62.74 51.91
N LYS A 272 -5.02 -63.43 51.49
CA LYS A 272 -4.66 -63.60 50.08
C LYS A 272 -5.62 -64.55 49.35
N GLU A 273 -6.14 -65.56 50.06
CA GLU A 273 -7.08 -66.57 49.53
C GLU A 273 -8.55 -66.10 49.56
N THR A 274 -8.91 -65.19 50.47
CA THR A 274 -10.32 -64.77 50.72
C THR A 274 -10.76 -63.51 49.97
N THR A 275 -9.84 -62.75 49.36
CA THR A 275 -10.20 -61.58 48.55
C THR A 275 -10.83 -62.00 47.21
N PRO A 276 -12.09 -61.61 46.93
CA PRO A 276 -12.67 -61.83 45.62
C PRO A 276 -11.90 -60.95 44.62
N TYR A 277 -11.58 -61.51 43.45
CA TYR A 277 -10.75 -60.93 42.38
C TYR A 277 -9.22 -61.15 42.43
N ALA A 278 -8.67 -61.83 43.44
CA ALA A 278 -7.23 -62.16 43.47
C ALA A 278 -6.76 -62.93 42.22
N GLN A 279 -7.60 -63.82 41.69
CA GLN A 279 -7.33 -64.58 40.45
C GLN A 279 -7.49 -63.73 39.17
N ILE A 280 -8.28 -62.64 39.21
CA ILE A 280 -8.49 -61.78 38.05
C ILE A 280 -7.29 -60.86 37.85
N VAL A 281 -6.75 -60.30 38.93
CA VAL A 281 -5.60 -59.39 38.87
C VAL A 281 -4.32 -60.09 38.40
N THR A 282 -4.14 -61.37 38.75
CA THR A 282 -2.99 -62.16 38.27
C THR A 282 -3.08 -62.55 36.79
N ASN A 283 -4.26 -62.52 36.18
CA ASN A 283 -4.49 -62.99 34.80
C ASN A 283 -4.68 -61.86 33.78
N ILE A 284 -4.48 -60.58 34.15
CA ILE A 284 -4.54 -59.46 33.19
C ILE A 284 -3.27 -59.47 32.34
N ILE A 285 -3.38 -59.99 31.11
CA ILE A 285 -2.33 -59.89 30.10
C ILE A 285 -2.47 -58.50 29.44
N PRO A 286 -1.45 -57.62 29.51
CA PRO A 286 -1.50 -56.34 28.82
C PRO A 286 -1.48 -56.58 27.31
N ASP A 287 -2.60 -56.29 26.64
CA ASP A 287 -2.76 -56.41 25.18
C ASP A 287 -2.41 -55.08 24.48
N PRO A 288 -1.23 -54.95 23.87
CA PRO A 288 -0.76 -53.69 23.29
C PRO A 288 -1.47 -53.34 21.97
N GLU A 289 -2.19 -54.27 21.35
CA GLU A 289 -2.92 -54.01 20.09
C GLU A 289 -4.19 -53.19 20.35
N ARG A 290 -4.90 -53.45 21.45
CA ARG A 290 -6.11 -52.69 21.82
C ARG A 290 -5.84 -51.21 22.08
N THR A 291 -4.63 -50.87 22.55
CA THR A 291 -4.22 -49.47 22.79
C THR A 291 -3.69 -48.77 21.53
N ARG A 292 -3.37 -49.53 20.46
CA ARG A 292 -2.88 -49.00 19.18
C ARG A 292 -3.98 -48.82 18.14
N GLN A 293 -5.17 -49.37 18.37
CA GLN A 293 -6.31 -49.19 17.47
C GLN A 293 -6.85 -47.75 17.55
N GLU A 294 -7.07 -47.15 16.39
CA GLU A 294 -7.64 -45.82 16.26
C GLU A 294 -9.05 -45.79 16.87
N THR A 295 -9.23 -44.94 17.87
CA THR A 295 -10.51 -44.73 18.54
C THR A 295 -11.49 -43.99 17.63
N ALA A 296 -12.79 -44.19 17.87
CA ALA A 296 -13.84 -43.52 17.09
C ALA A 296 -13.70 -41.98 17.07
N ALA A 297 -13.18 -41.40 18.15
CA ALA A 297 -12.87 -39.97 18.22
C ALA A 297 -11.71 -39.55 17.30
N PHE A 298 -10.73 -40.43 17.07
CA PHE A 298 -9.64 -40.16 16.12
C PHE A 298 -10.15 -40.18 14.68
N ARG A 299 -10.98 -41.16 14.32
CA ARG A 299 -11.58 -41.25 12.96
C ARG A 299 -12.48 -40.06 12.65
N ALA A 300 -13.32 -39.64 13.59
CA ALA A 300 -14.20 -38.48 13.42
C ALA A 300 -13.43 -37.17 13.20
N ASN A 301 -12.29 -36.98 13.88
CA ASN A 301 -11.45 -35.81 13.64
C ASN A 301 -10.79 -35.85 12.27
N VAL A 302 -10.29 -37.00 11.83
CA VAL A 302 -9.67 -37.13 10.49
C VAL A 302 -10.67 -36.87 9.37
N GLU A 303 -11.90 -37.38 9.48
CA GLU A 303 -12.99 -37.12 8.53
C GLU A 303 -13.38 -35.63 8.51
N ALA A 304 -13.55 -35.00 9.68
CA ALA A 304 -13.83 -33.56 9.79
C ALA A 304 -12.71 -32.67 9.21
N THR A 305 -11.48 -33.17 9.14
CA THR A 305 -10.35 -32.44 8.54
C THR A 305 -10.36 -32.53 7.00
N GLN A 306 -10.91 -33.61 6.42
CA GLN A 306 -10.96 -33.82 4.97
C GLN A 306 -12.15 -33.09 4.29
N GLU A 307 -13.23 -32.82 5.01
CA GLU A 307 -14.42 -32.15 4.46
C GLU A 307 -14.27 -30.63 4.24
N GLY A 308 -13.12 -30.03 4.56
CA GLY A 308 -12.82 -28.64 4.18
C GLY A 308 -13.77 -27.60 4.77
N LEU A 309 -14.26 -27.85 5.99
CA LEU A 309 -15.14 -26.91 6.70
C LEU A 309 -14.35 -25.66 7.15
N PRO A 310 -14.98 -24.46 7.10
CA PRO A 310 -14.34 -23.22 7.52
C PRO A 310 -13.88 -23.28 8.99
N ILE A 311 -12.70 -22.69 9.23
CA ILE A 311 -11.85 -22.74 10.45
C ILE A 311 -12.59 -22.47 11.78
N THR A 312 -13.79 -21.91 11.74
CA THR A 312 -14.61 -21.61 12.92
C THR A 312 -15.28 -22.84 13.54
N GLU A 313 -15.37 -23.97 12.83
CA GLU A 313 -16.11 -25.16 13.31
C GLU A 313 -15.27 -26.44 13.41
N THR A 314 -13.97 -26.39 13.16
CA THR A 314 -13.06 -27.54 13.29
C THR A 314 -12.47 -27.63 14.69
N GLY A 315 -13.33 -27.94 15.66
CA GLY A 315 -12.92 -28.36 17.00
C GLY A 315 -12.58 -27.22 17.98
N LEU A 316 -12.79 -27.48 19.27
CA LEU A 316 -12.65 -26.54 20.39
C LEU A 316 -11.27 -25.88 20.54
N PHE A 317 -10.26 -26.31 19.79
CA PHE A 317 -8.88 -25.83 19.91
C PHE A 317 -8.29 -25.53 18.53
N PRO A 318 -7.71 -24.34 18.31
CA PRO A 318 -6.96 -24.05 17.10
C PRO A 318 -5.85 -25.09 16.91
N SER A 319 -5.88 -25.84 15.83
CA SER A 319 -4.83 -26.78 15.48
C SER A 319 -3.55 -26.00 15.13
N HIS A 320 -2.61 -25.93 16.07
CA HIS A 320 -1.29 -25.29 15.88
C HIS A 320 -0.32 -26.19 15.09
N GLY A 321 -0.79 -26.77 13.99
CA GLY A 321 0.00 -27.58 13.06
C GLY A 321 0.28 -26.83 11.76
N TYR A 322 1.39 -27.17 11.12
CA TYR A 322 1.61 -26.77 9.73
C TYR A 322 0.93 -27.78 8.82
N ASP A 323 -0.01 -27.33 7.99
CA ASP A 323 -0.58 -28.17 6.95
C ASP A 323 0.50 -28.50 5.91
N CYS A 324 0.56 -29.77 5.47
CA CYS A 324 1.57 -30.26 4.53
C CYS A 324 1.62 -29.39 3.27
N GLU A 325 0.46 -28.97 2.75
CA GLU A 325 0.41 -28.10 1.57
C GLU A 325 1.04 -26.72 1.82
N THR A 326 0.83 -26.16 3.01
CA THR A 326 1.42 -24.85 3.37
C THR A 326 2.93 -24.93 3.57
N LEU A 327 3.43 -26.03 4.14
CA LEU A 327 4.87 -26.32 4.22
C LEU A 327 5.50 -26.42 2.85
N PHE A 328 4.89 -27.17 1.94
CA PHE A 328 5.40 -27.32 0.57
C PHE A 328 5.26 -26.05 -0.27
N LYS A 329 4.38 -25.09 0.07
CA LYS A 329 4.32 -23.76 -0.58
C LYS A 329 5.43 -22.81 -0.10
N ASN A 330 6.02 -23.04 1.07
CA ASN A 330 7.06 -22.17 1.62
C ASN A 330 8.38 -22.26 0.83
N ALA A 331 8.81 -21.13 0.26
CA ALA A 331 10.04 -21.04 -0.54
C ALA A 331 11.32 -21.45 0.25
N ARG A 332 11.35 -21.18 1.56
CA ARG A 332 12.48 -21.57 2.43
C ARG A 332 12.54 -23.09 2.62
N PHE A 333 11.37 -23.74 2.73
CA PHE A 333 11.28 -25.20 2.85
C PHE A 333 11.70 -25.89 1.55
N LYS A 334 11.23 -25.42 0.39
CA LYS A 334 11.67 -25.91 -0.93
C LYS A 334 13.18 -25.76 -1.13
N LEU A 335 13.75 -24.60 -0.78
CA LEU A 335 15.19 -24.37 -0.86
C LEU A 335 15.96 -25.32 0.07
N GLY A 336 15.45 -25.55 1.29
CA GLY A 336 16.05 -26.48 2.24
C GLY A 336 16.12 -27.92 1.71
N ILE A 337 15.05 -28.41 1.10
CA ILE A 337 15.03 -29.73 0.46
C ILE A 337 16.01 -29.78 -0.72
N ALA A 338 16.02 -28.77 -1.59
CA ALA A 338 16.95 -28.71 -2.73
C ALA A 338 18.43 -28.71 -2.29
N LEU A 339 18.75 -27.98 -1.22
CA LEU A 339 20.10 -27.95 -0.63
C LEU A 339 20.47 -29.28 0.04
N ARG A 340 19.50 -30.01 0.59
CA ARG A 340 19.72 -31.35 1.15
C ARG A 340 19.93 -32.41 0.07
N ASN A 341 19.11 -32.38 -0.98
CA ASN A 341 19.22 -33.31 -2.11
C ASN A 341 20.51 -33.11 -2.91
N SER A 342 21.03 -31.87 -2.96
CA SER A 342 22.34 -31.57 -3.56
C SER A 342 23.52 -31.82 -2.62
N GLY A 343 23.29 -32.26 -1.37
CA GLY A 343 24.35 -32.52 -0.38
C GLY A 343 25.05 -31.27 0.17
N ARG A 344 24.53 -30.06 -0.11
CA ARG A 344 25.17 -28.77 0.24
C ARG A 344 24.60 -28.10 1.49
N ASN A 345 23.76 -28.80 2.26
CA ASN A 345 23.03 -28.20 3.39
C ASN A 345 23.94 -27.64 4.51
N SER A 346 25.16 -28.18 4.65
CA SER A 346 26.10 -27.83 5.72
C SER A 346 26.97 -26.62 5.37
N SER A 347 26.96 -26.18 4.11
CA SER A 347 27.75 -25.04 3.65
C SER A 347 27.28 -23.72 4.28
N GLU A 348 28.18 -22.77 4.50
CA GLU A 348 27.81 -21.41 4.93
C GLU A 348 26.88 -20.72 3.93
N TYR A 349 27.08 -21.00 2.63
CA TYR A 349 26.22 -20.51 1.56
C TYR A 349 24.77 -20.99 1.71
N ALA A 350 24.56 -22.25 2.08
CA ALA A 350 23.23 -22.79 2.37
C ALA A 350 22.60 -22.11 3.60
N ARG A 351 23.38 -21.86 4.65
CA ARG A 351 22.91 -21.15 5.86
C ARG A 351 22.50 -19.71 5.55
N GLN A 352 23.31 -18.97 4.80
CA GLN A 352 23.00 -17.61 4.38
C GLN A 352 21.81 -17.56 3.41
N GLY A 353 21.75 -18.49 2.44
CA GLY A 353 20.63 -18.62 1.51
C GLY A 353 19.31 -18.86 2.23
N LEU A 354 19.27 -19.79 3.19
CA LEU A 354 18.07 -20.03 4.00
C LEU A 354 17.71 -18.83 4.88
N ALA A 355 18.68 -18.10 5.43
CA ALA A 355 18.43 -16.92 6.25
C ALA A 355 17.82 -15.75 5.45
N ASN A 356 18.25 -15.57 4.20
CA ASN A 356 17.84 -14.45 3.36
C ASN A 356 16.53 -14.69 2.58
N VAL A 357 16.10 -15.95 2.41
CA VAL A 357 14.80 -16.24 1.82
C VAL A 357 13.68 -15.81 2.76
N LYS A 358 12.91 -14.80 2.33
CA LYS A 358 11.69 -14.36 3.01
C LYS A 358 10.70 -15.53 3.06
N ALA A 359 10.41 -16.00 4.28
CA ALA A 359 9.31 -16.90 4.50
C ALA A 359 7.99 -16.14 4.28
N CYS A 360 7.32 -16.39 3.16
CA CYS A 360 5.93 -15.99 2.98
C CYS A 360 5.05 -16.95 3.79
N ASN A 361 5.11 -16.86 5.11
CA ASN A 361 4.10 -17.46 5.96
C ASN A 361 2.87 -16.57 5.85
N VAL A 362 1.98 -16.89 4.91
CA VAL A 362 0.62 -16.36 4.92
C VAL A 362 -0.04 -16.93 6.18
N GLY A 363 -0.04 -16.17 7.27
CA GLY A 363 -0.84 -16.47 8.47
C GLY A 363 -0.13 -16.98 9.72
N ALA A 364 1.21 -16.97 9.84
CA ALA A 364 1.86 -17.40 11.09
C ALA A 364 2.56 -16.25 11.83
N TYR A 365 2.00 -15.88 12.98
CA TYR A 365 2.60 -15.11 14.07
C TYR A 365 3.14 -13.71 13.71
N ARG A 366 2.23 -12.80 13.40
CA ARG A 366 2.32 -11.45 13.98
C ARG A 366 1.03 -11.22 14.75
N ASN A 367 1.15 -10.83 16.02
CA ASN A 367 0.02 -10.38 16.83
C ASN A 367 -0.75 -9.31 16.06
N HIS A 368 -1.79 -9.69 15.34
CA HIS A 368 -2.87 -8.79 15.04
C HIS A 368 -3.52 -8.55 16.40
N VAL A 369 -3.33 -7.35 16.94
CA VAL A 369 -4.16 -6.85 18.02
C VAL A 369 -5.59 -6.99 17.52
N ALA A 370 -6.33 -7.94 18.07
CA ALA A 370 -7.75 -8.07 17.79
C ALA A 370 -8.39 -6.72 18.14
N GLU A 371 -9.17 -6.16 17.22
CA GLU A 371 -10.00 -5.01 17.55
C GLU A 371 -10.89 -5.38 18.74
N PRO A 372 -11.08 -4.50 19.73
CA PRO A 372 -11.93 -4.78 20.87
C PRO A 372 -13.33 -5.08 20.35
N THR A 373 -13.76 -6.33 20.53
CA THR A 373 -15.12 -6.77 20.30
C THR A 373 -16.05 -5.86 21.10
N LYS A 374 -16.82 -5.02 20.41
CA LYS A 374 -18.02 -4.40 20.98
C LYS A 374 -19.06 -5.49 21.13
N LEU A 375 -18.98 -6.22 22.23
CA LEU A 375 -20.10 -6.99 22.73
C LEU A 375 -21.06 -5.99 23.40
N TRP A 376 -22.18 -5.75 22.74
CA TRP A 376 -23.45 -5.42 23.38
C TRP A 376 -24.29 -6.69 23.36
#